data_AF-A0A915UB45-F1
#
_entry.id   AF-A0A915UB45-F1
#
_cell.length_a   1.000
_cell.length_b   1.000
_cell.length_c   1.000
_cell.angle_alpha   90.00
_cell.angle_beta   90.00
_cell.angle_gamma   90.00
#
_symmetry.space_group_name_H-M   'P 1'
#
loop_
_entity.id
_entity.type
_entity.pdbx_description
1 polymer ?
#
loop_
_entity_poly.entity_id
_entity_poly.type
_entity_poly.pdbx_seq_one_letter_code
_entity_poly.pdbx_strand_id
1 'polypeptide(L)'
;MKLVFTGSFEDLQAALAGVNGKWDSSQPNKKVLRARGGVLNWYVSTGTIQLQGKEPGRTWLENQAKYALSPSEFPSEESDIEAPWDSESPEEPTNADSTEITPAEKYLAGAFEESELVIGIVTAVGTETERVVTPLTDRLKHFGYEVEHIRVSTLLTAEHAENEYERIKGLMAAGDEIRKNSGNNAILAYGAAKLIHERRDESKAKRAYIINSLKHPDEVGLLRKIYGQGFYLFGVHADKVRRLSYLTNDKGLTPTQAAELTDIDEDEKIPHGQRTRDTYHLADFFLNFGKNDDQVKNTIQRFLELIFSHPYKNPTFDEFSMFMAFSSSVRSGDLSRQVGAVITRNQQIIATGANECPVSGGGLYWSKVDPETGEVIDSGDGKDYTREQDSNKAEQQEIIQSILSQLISVAGTDEELKDRFTKVLEQSRISDLTEFGRVVHAEMEAIISCARAGIDCVDSTMYCTTFPCHNCAKHIIASGISRVVYVEPYPKSKALELHSESIELKTKLDAEINTDRVVFEPFTGVGARRFLDFFSMNLGVGNKLRRKNKDGTTVSWEKKNAKLRVPLLPASYRDIEETSASLYAKVTDA
;
A
#
# COMPACT_ATOMS: atom_id res chain seq x y z
N MET A 1 -29.30 12.88 36.63
CA MET A 1 -30.65 13.44 36.89
C MET A 1 -31.19 13.97 35.55
N LYS A 2 -32.38 13.57 35.10
CA LYS A 2 -32.95 14.06 33.83
C LYS A 2 -33.66 15.38 34.11
N LEU A 3 -33.27 16.47 33.44
CA LEU A 3 -34.04 17.72 33.50
C LEU A 3 -35.35 17.54 32.75
N VAL A 4 -36.45 17.91 33.40
CA VAL A 4 -37.80 17.89 32.84
C VAL A 4 -38.47 19.23 33.17
N PHE A 5 -39.09 19.85 32.18
CA PHE A 5 -39.89 21.06 32.30
C PHE A 5 -41.25 20.83 31.64
N THR A 6 -42.32 20.98 32.40
CA THR A 6 -43.70 20.63 32.01
C THR A 6 -44.58 21.82 31.66
N GLY A 7 -44.04 23.05 31.66
CA GLY A 7 -44.75 24.27 31.28
C GLY A 7 -44.91 24.44 29.76
N SER A 8 -45.51 25.56 29.35
CA SER A 8 -45.61 25.92 27.93
C SER A 8 -44.25 26.32 27.34
N PHE A 9 -44.17 26.45 26.01
CA PHE A 9 -42.93 26.90 25.38
C PHE A 9 -42.61 28.35 25.79
N GLU A 10 -43.63 29.19 25.91
CA GLU A 10 -43.53 30.57 26.36
C GLU A 10 -42.98 30.64 27.80
N ASP A 11 -43.44 29.76 28.69
CA ASP A 11 -42.92 29.67 30.06
C ASP A 11 -41.45 29.24 30.10
N LEU A 12 -41.06 28.31 29.23
CA LEU A 12 -39.66 27.88 29.11
C LEU A 12 -38.76 29.01 28.57
N GLN A 13 -39.26 29.78 27.60
CA GLN A 13 -38.54 30.94 27.08
C GLN A 13 -38.38 32.03 28.13
N ALA A 14 -39.41 32.27 28.94
CA ALA A 14 -39.36 33.21 30.04
C ALA A 14 -38.37 32.75 31.12
N ALA A 15 -38.40 31.47 31.50
CA ALA A 15 -37.48 30.92 32.50
C ALA A 15 -36.01 31.01 32.06
N LEU A 16 -35.74 30.78 30.76
CA LEU A 16 -34.38 30.83 30.20
C LEU A 16 -34.04 32.18 29.53
N ALA A 17 -34.80 33.25 29.81
CA ALA A 17 -34.59 34.55 29.20
C ALA A 17 -33.18 35.11 29.49
N GLY A 18 -32.63 34.86 30.69
CA GLY A 18 -31.28 35.29 31.08
C GLY A 18 -30.13 34.59 30.36
N VAL A 19 -30.39 33.52 29.61
CA VAL A 19 -29.36 32.76 28.87
C VAL A 19 -28.92 33.46 27.57
N ASN A 20 -29.71 34.42 27.07
CA ASN A 20 -29.42 35.20 25.85
C ASN A 20 -29.04 34.33 24.63
N GLY A 21 -29.79 33.25 24.37
CA GLY A 21 -29.56 32.33 23.25
C GLY A 21 -30.57 32.46 22.10
N LYS A 22 -30.25 31.85 20.95
CA LYS A 22 -31.15 31.80 19.79
C LYS A 22 -32.02 30.55 19.84
N TRP A 23 -33.34 30.75 19.81
CA TRP A 23 -34.32 29.68 19.72
C TRP A 23 -34.60 29.29 18.26
N ASP A 24 -34.72 27.98 18.02
CA ASP A 24 -35.26 27.37 16.81
C ASP A 24 -36.47 26.51 17.20
N SER A 25 -37.63 26.90 16.69
CA SER A 25 -38.93 26.28 16.96
C SER A 25 -39.54 25.66 15.70
N SER A 26 -38.77 25.50 14.63
CA SER A 26 -39.22 24.98 13.31
C SER A 26 -39.83 23.59 13.38
N GLN A 27 -39.47 22.78 14.39
CA GLN A 27 -40.04 21.46 14.60
C GLN A 27 -41.23 21.49 15.57
N PRO A 28 -42.35 20.78 15.29
CA PRO A 28 -43.54 20.81 16.14
C PRO A 28 -43.29 20.31 17.56
N ASN A 29 -42.61 19.16 17.70
CA ASN A 29 -42.42 18.49 18.99
C ASN A 29 -41.04 18.75 19.64
N LYS A 30 -40.23 19.64 19.06
CA LYS A 30 -38.85 19.88 19.52
C LYS A 30 -38.50 21.36 19.41
N LYS A 31 -38.05 21.95 20.51
CA LYS A 31 -37.57 23.33 20.57
C LYS A 31 -36.09 23.33 20.95
N VAL A 32 -35.29 24.11 20.24
CA VAL A 32 -33.83 24.09 20.37
C VAL A 32 -33.34 25.48 20.76
N LEU A 33 -32.62 25.59 21.87
CA LEU A 33 -31.91 26.80 22.28
C LEU A 33 -30.42 26.61 22.04
N ARG A 34 -29.78 27.59 21.37
CA ARG A 34 -28.33 27.62 21.17
C ARG A 34 -27.73 28.85 21.83
N ALA A 35 -26.79 28.66 22.73
CA ALA A 35 -26.08 29.74 23.43
C ALA A 35 -24.65 29.31 23.74
N ARG A 36 -23.67 30.19 23.49
CA ARG A 36 -22.25 30.02 23.86
C ARG A 36 -21.66 28.64 23.53
N GLY A 37 -22.01 28.04 22.39
CA GLY A 37 -21.53 26.72 21.96
C GLY A 37 -22.27 25.50 22.54
N GLY A 38 -23.20 25.71 23.48
CA GLY A 38 -24.14 24.72 24.00
C GLY A 38 -25.45 24.67 23.20
N VAL A 39 -26.13 23.52 23.26
CA VAL A 39 -27.40 23.22 22.58
C VAL A 39 -28.34 22.53 23.58
N LEU A 40 -29.47 23.16 23.87
CA LEU A 40 -30.53 22.60 24.70
C LEU A 40 -31.70 22.20 23.80
N ASN A 41 -32.05 20.92 23.81
CA ASN A 41 -33.21 20.37 23.12
C ASN A 41 -34.32 20.09 24.14
N TRP A 42 -35.48 20.73 23.97
CA TRP A 42 -36.67 20.45 24.77
C TRP A 42 -37.75 19.78 23.92
N TYR A 43 -38.33 18.70 24.43
CA TYR A 43 -39.36 17.93 23.75
C TYR A 43 -40.73 18.22 24.35
N VAL A 44 -41.64 18.76 23.53
CA VAL A 44 -42.94 19.27 23.98
C VAL A 44 -43.80 18.14 24.55
N SER A 45 -43.77 16.95 23.93
CA SER A 45 -44.59 15.79 24.33
C SER A 45 -44.22 15.18 25.69
N THR A 46 -42.97 15.32 26.14
CA THR A 46 -42.47 14.66 27.37
C THR A 46 -41.93 15.64 28.40
N GLY A 47 -41.84 16.93 28.06
CA GLY A 47 -41.17 17.96 28.85
C GLY A 47 -39.66 17.75 29.01
N THR A 48 -39.07 16.73 28.38
CA THR A 48 -37.68 16.34 28.67
C THR A 48 -36.70 17.32 28.03
N ILE A 49 -35.64 17.66 28.77
CA ILE A 49 -34.53 18.50 28.31
C ILE A 49 -33.28 17.65 28.09
N GLN A 50 -32.66 17.79 26.92
CA GLN A 50 -31.38 17.16 26.57
C GLN A 50 -30.35 18.19 26.14
N LEU A 51 -29.15 18.12 26.71
CA LEU A 51 -28.05 19.05 26.45
C LEU A 51 -26.96 18.40 25.59
N GLN A 52 -26.51 19.14 24.60
CA GLN A 52 -25.46 18.78 23.64
C GLN A 52 -24.58 20.01 23.38
N GLY A 53 -23.44 19.86 22.70
CA GLY A 53 -22.56 20.98 22.35
C GLY A 53 -21.09 20.72 22.68
N LYS A 54 -20.23 21.71 22.39
CA LYS A 54 -18.81 21.66 22.73
C LYS A 54 -18.60 22.19 24.15
N GLU A 55 -17.64 21.63 24.88
CA GLU A 55 -17.16 22.24 26.13
C GLU A 55 -16.36 23.51 25.83
N PRO A 56 -16.39 24.54 26.72
CA PRO A 56 -17.10 24.59 28.00
C PRO A 56 -18.60 24.98 27.89
N GLY A 57 -19.06 25.31 26.68
CA GLY A 57 -20.41 25.84 26.42
C GLY A 57 -21.55 24.90 26.80
N ARG A 58 -21.38 23.59 26.62
CA ARG A 58 -22.36 22.58 27.04
C ARG A 58 -22.57 22.62 28.56
N THR A 59 -21.49 22.59 29.34
CA THR A 59 -21.55 22.60 30.81
C THR A 59 -22.10 23.93 31.34
N TRP A 60 -21.72 25.06 30.73
CA TRP A 60 -22.30 26.36 31.09
C TRP A 60 -23.82 26.39 30.88
N LEU A 61 -24.30 25.97 29.71
CA LEU A 61 -25.74 25.97 29.40
C LEU A 61 -26.52 24.98 30.28
N GLU A 62 -25.88 23.87 30.66
CA GLU A 62 -26.43 22.90 31.60
C GLU A 62 -26.66 23.52 32.99
N ASN A 63 -25.68 24.28 33.50
CA ASN A 63 -25.79 24.92 34.80
C ASN A 63 -26.83 26.04 34.80
N GLN A 64 -26.87 26.86 33.74
CA GLN A 64 -27.89 27.91 33.59
C GLN A 64 -29.31 27.33 33.52
N ALA A 65 -29.51 26.22 32.80
CA ALA A 65 -30.81 25.57 32.72
C ALA A 65 -31.24 24.94 34.05
N LYS A 66 -30.32 24.34 34.81
CA LYS A 66 -30.61 23.81 36.15
C LYS A 66 -31.02 24.90 37.12
N TYR A 67 -30.28 26.01 37.13
CA TYR A 67 -30.57 27.14 38.00
C TYR A 67 -31.94 27.77 37.68
N ALA A 68 -32.20 28.06 36.41
CA ALA A 68 -33.43 28.71 35.97
C ALA A 68 -34.68 27.85 36.19
N LEU A 69 -34.58 26.52 36.06
CA LEU A 69 -35.72 25.61 36.10
C LEU A 69 -35.93 24.93 37.47
N SER A 70 -34.92 24.95 38.35
CA SER A 70 -34.99 24.35 39.69
C SER A 70 -34.15 25.13 40.71
N PRO A 71 -34.45 26.44 40.94
CA PRO A 71 -33.63 27.32 41.77
C PRO A 71 -33.59 26.92 43.26
N SER A 72 -34.56 26.15 43.75
CA SER A 72 -34.55 25.62 45.13
C SER A 72 -33.63 24.41 45.33
N GLU A 73 -33.28 23.69 44.26
CA GLU A 73 -32.38 22.53 44.31
C GLU A 73 -30.92 22.90 44.02
N PHE A 74 -30.67 24.04 43.37
CA PHE A 74 -29.35 24.50 42.96
C PHE A 74 -29.21 26.00 43.26
N PRO A 75 -28.72 26.41 44.45
CA PRO A 75 -28.44 27.81 44.74
C PRO A 75 -27.34 28.35 43.82
N SER A 76 -27.42 29.62 43.42
CA SER A 76 -26.47 30.26 42.51
C SER A 76 -25.07 30.29 43.11
N GLU A 77 -24.12 29.56 42.51
CA GLU A 77 -22.72 29.97 42.58
C GLU A 77 -22.51 31.03 41.49
N GLU A 78 -22.36 32.28 41.90
CA GLU A 78 -21.71 33.30 41.07
C GLU A 78 -20.27 32.82 40.81
N SER A 79 -20.08 32.16 39.66
CA SER A 79 -18.76 32.07 39.05
C SER A 79 -18.81 32.94 37.80
N ASP A 80 -18.29 34.15 37.95
CA ASP A 80 -17.82 34.96 36.83
C ASP A 80 -16.67 34.23 36.14
N ILE A 81 -17.03 33.24 35.30
CA ILE A 81 -16.12 32.76 34.27
C ILE A 81 -16.41 33.62 33.04
N GLU A 82 -15.72 34.75 32.94
CA GLU A 82 -15.44 35.39 31.65
C GLU A 82 -14.64 34.38 30.81
N ALA A 83 -15.35 33.54 30.05
CA ALA A 83 -14.75 32.76 28.98
C ALA A 83 -14.71 33.64 27.72
N PRO A 84 -13.54 33.85 27.10
CA PRO A 84 -13.33 34.82 26.03
C PRO A 84 -13.98 34.31 24.75
N TRP A 85 -15.17 34.82 24.43
CA TRP A 85 -15.82 34.57 23.15
C TRP A 85 -16.58 35.81 22.70
N ASP A 86 -15.84 36.84 22.32
CA ASP A 86 -16.23 37.70 21.22
C ASP A 86 -15.02 37.90 20.30
N SER A 87 -15.29 37.75 19.00
CA SER A 87 -14.41 38.06 17.87
C SER A 87 -12.99 37.47 17.86
N GLU A 88 -12.85 36.19 17.53
CA GLU A 88 -11.75 35.76 16.65
C GLU A 88 -12.30 34.74 15.64
N SER A 89 -12.69 35.25 14.47
CA SER A 89 -12.19 34.67 13.22
C SER A 89 -10.68 34.43 13.40
N PRO A 90 -10.03 33.43 12.78
CA PRO A 90 -8.58 33.50 12.70
C PRO A 90 -8.24 34.77 11.91
N GLU A 91 -8.04 35.87 12.62
CA GLU A 91 -7.34 37.03 12.10
C GLU A 91 -5.95 36.52 11.77
N GLU A 92 -5.51 36.84 10.56
CA GLU A 92 -4.11 36.68 10.19
C GLU A 92 -3.27 37.32 11.30
N PRO A 93 -2.18 36.68 11.74
CA PRO A 93 -1.42 37.15 12.88
C PRO A 93 -0.94 38.58 12.61
N THR A 94 -1.50 39.54 13.35
CA THR A 94 -1.02 40.91 13.37
C THR A 94 0.30 40.93 14.12
N ASN A 95 1.37 41.16 13.36
CA ASN A 95 2.73 41.52 13.75
C ASN A 95 2.94 41.81 15.25
N ALA A 96 3.41 40.81 15.97
CA ALA A 96 4.19 40.97 17.20
C ALA A 96 5.34 39.95 17.14
N ASP A 97 6.57 40.47 17.03
CA ASP A 97 7.87 39.80 16.93
C ASP A 97 8.00 38.63 15.93
N SER A 98 8.86 38.83 14.94
CA SER A 98 9.21 37.86 13.91
C SER A 98 9.96 36.65 14.48
N THR A 99 9.25 35.71 15.09
CA THR A 99 9.65 34.31 15.17
C THR A 99 8.93 33.57 14.05
N GLU A 100 9.66 33.24 12.98
CA GLU A 100 9.12 32.42 11.89
C GLU A 100 8.57 31.11 12.46
N ILE A 101 7.26 30.86 12.26
CA ILE A 101 6.63 29.58 12.62
C ILE A 101 7.38 28.47 11.90
N THR A 102 7.92 27.53 12.67
CA THR A 102 8.75 26.44 12.16
C THR A 102 7.95 25.49 11.26
N PRO A 103 8.60 24.77 10.32
CA PRO A 103 7.94 23.72 9.53
C PRO A 103 7.21 22.67 10.38
N ALA A 104 7.78 22.32 11.54
CA ALA A 104 7.17 21.38 12.48
C ALA A 104 5.87 21.92 13.09
N GLU A 105 5.85 23.18 13.51
CA GLU A 105 4.63 23.85 14.02
C GLU A 105 3.56 23.95 12.92
N LYS A 106 3.94 24.31 11.68
CA LYS A 106 3.02 24.31 10.52
C LYS A 106 2.40 22.94 10.28
N TYR A 107 3.18 21.86 10.41
CA TYR A 107 2.67 20.49 10.24
C TYR A 107 1.72 20.09 11.35
N LEU A 108 2.07 20.36 12.60
CA LEU A 108 1.21 20.06 13.75
C LEU A 108 -0.12 20.83 13.68
N ALA A 109 -0.10 22.04 13.13
CA ALA A 109 -1.29 22.84 12.85
C ALA A 109 -2.09 22.39 11.60
N GLY A 110 -1.59 21.40 10.84
CA GLY A 110 -2.22 20.95 9.58
C GLY A 110 -2.13 21.96 8.44
N ALA A 111 -1.21 22.92 8.54
CA ALA A 111 -0.96 24.00 7.60
C ALA A 111 0.36 23.82 6.80
N PHE A 112 0.93 22.62 6.81
CA PHE A 112 2.13 22.30 6.04
C PHE A 112 1.78 21.89 4.62
N GLU A 113 1.92 22.83 3.68
CA GLU A 113 1.46 22.70 2.30
C GLU A 113 2.59 22.43 1.31
N GLU A 114 3.81 22.83 1.66
CA GLU A 114 4.98 22.77 0.79
C GLU A 114 5.97 21.76 1.33
N SER A 115 6.12 20.67 0.59
CA SER A 115 6.89 19.52 1.01
C SER A 115 7.51 18.87 -0.21
N GLU A 116 8.68 18.27 -0.03
CA GLU A 116 9.30 17.48 -1.07
C GLU A 116 8.51 16.19 -1.35
N LEU A 117 8.77 15.60 -2.50
CA LEU A 117 8.20 14.34 -2.91
C LEU A 117 9.31 13.39 -3.35
N VAL A 118 9.36 12.17 -2.80
CA VAL A 118 10.34 11.15 -3.24
C VAL A 118 9.58 9.98 -3.86
N ILE A 119 9.87 9.69 -5.12
CA ILE A 119 9.24 8.62 -5.89
C ILE A 119 10.31 7.62 -6.31
N GLY A 120 10.19 6.38 -5.87
CA GLY A 120 10.97 5.26 -6.41
C GLY A 120 10.25 4.60 -7.57
N ILE A 121 11.00 4.08 -8.54
CA ILE A 121 10.48 3.27 -9.64
C ILE A 121 11.13 1.88 -9.59
N VAL A 122 10.30 0.83 -9.63
CA VAL A 122 10.73 -0.55 -9.83
C VAL A 122 10.19 -1.07 -11.15
N THR A 123 11.11 -1.51 -12.01
CA THR A 123 10.83 -2.04 -13.35
C THR A 123 11.70 -3.25 -13.62
N ALA A 124 11.14 -4.25 -14.30
CA ALA A 124 11.89 -5.34 -14.90
C ALA A 124 12.91 -4.85 -15.95
N VAL A 125 14.04 -5.53 -16.12
CA VAL A 125 14.95 -5.26 -17.24
C VAL A 125 14.23 -5.41 -18.59
N GLY A 126 14.54 -4.51 -19.52
CA GLY A 126 13.85 -4.43 -20.82
C GLY A 126 12.53 -3.65 -20.80
N THR A 127 12.18 -2.99 -19.69
CA THR A 127 11.01 -2.10 -19.62
C THR A 127 11.35 -0.71 -20.16
N GLU A 128 10.47 -0.14 -20.99
CA GLU A 128 10.61 1.21 -21.57
C GLU A 128 10.33 2.33 -20.55
N THR A 129 11.15 2.44 -19.51
CA THR A 129 10.92 3.30 -18.34
C THR A 129 10.66 4.78 -18.68
N GLU A 130 11.23 5.30 -19.77
CA GLU A 130 11.01 6.68 -20.22
C GLU A 130 9.55 7.00 -20.58
N ARG A 131 8.78 5.98 -21.01
CA ARG A 131 7.33 6.13 -21.27
C ARG A 131 6.54 6.42 -19.98
N VAL A 132 7.12 6.21 -18.81
CA VAL A 132 6.54 6.55 -17.49
C VAL A 132 7.20 7.78 -16.90
N VAL A 133 8.53 7.84 -16.90
CA VAL A 133 9.30 8.90 -16.25
C VAL A 133 9.02 10.26 -16.89
N THR A 134 8.99 10.34 -18.22
CA THR A 134 8.72 11.60 -18.93
C THR A 134 7.34 12.19 -18.58
N PRO A 135 6.21 11.46 -18.73
CA PRO A 135 4.91 12.01 -18.36
C PRO A 135 4.74 12.23 -16.86
N LEU A 136 5.42 11.47 -16.00
CA LEU A 136 5.44 11.73 -14.56
C LEU A 136 6.09 13.08 -14.26
N THR A 137 7.25 13.36 -14.84
CA THR A 137 7.96 14.64 -14.74
C THR A 137 7.10 15.80 -15.22
N ASP A 138 6.51 15.68 -16.42
CA ASP A 138 5.70 16.76 -17.00
C ASP A 138 4.43 17.03 -16.19
N ARG A 139 3.80 15.99 -15.63
CA ARG A 139 2.61 16.17 -14.81
C ARG A 139 2.93 16.78 -13.44
N LEU A 140 4.04 16.42 -12.82
CA LEU A 140 4.48 17.02 -11.54
C LEU A 140 4.72 18.53 -11.66
N LYS A 141 5.24 19.02 -12.78
CA LYS A 141 5.39 20.47 -13.05
C LYS A 141 4.05 21.22 -12.98
N HIS A 142 2.95 20.60 -13.39
CA HIS A 142 1.61 21.21 -13.28
C HIS A 142 1.10 21.32 -11.82
N PHE A 143 1.70 20.60 -10.88
CA PHE A 143 1.48 20.75 -9.44
C PHE A 143 2.47 21.75 -8.79
N GLY A 144 3.31 22.40 -9.59
CA GLY A 144 4.31 23.37 -9.12
C GLY A 144 5.60 22.75 -8.61
N TYR A 145 5.90 21.49 -8.97
CA TYR A 145 7.13 20.81 -8.58
C TYR A 145 8.21 20.93 -9.65
N GLU A 146 9.42 21.25 -9.21
CA GLU A 146 10.63 20.95 -9.99
C GLU A 146 11.00 19.49 -9.77
N VAL A 147 11.50 18.83 -10.82
CA VAL A 147 11.73 17.39 -10.80
C VAL A 147 13.20 17.11 -11.04
N GLU A 148 13.81 16.33 -10.14
CA GLU A 148 15.19 15.87 -10.20
C GLU A 148 15.24 14.35 -10.37
N HIS A 149 16.06 13.88 -11.31
CA HIS A 149 16.23 12.45 -11.56
C HIS A 149 17.47 11.90 -10.84
N ILE A 150 17.25 10.92 -9.96
CA ILE A 150 18.29 10.22 -9.22
C ILE A 150 18.55 8.89 -9.94
N ARG A 151 19.71 8.81 -10.61
CA ARG A 151 20.15 7.60 -11.32
C ARG A 151 21.11 6.82 -10.44
N VAL A 152 20.63 5.74 -9.82
CA VAL A 152 21.45 4.89 -8.93
C VAL A 152 22.69 4.35 -9.63
N SER A 153 22.60 4.08 -10.94
CA SER A 153 23.72 3.59 -11.73
C SER A 153 24.91 4.56 -11.83
N THR A 154 24.74 5.86 -11.57
CA THR A 154 25.88 6.80 -11.54
C THR A 154 26.76 6.63 -10.31
N LEU A 155 26.29 5.86 -9.32
CA LEU A 155 27.05 5.47 -8.14
C LEU A 155 27.90 4.22 -8.39
N LEU A 156 27.72 3.57 -9.54
CA LEU A 156 28.42 2.34 -9.91
C LEU A 156 29.52 2.68 -10.91
N THR A 157 30.72 2.18 -10.65
CA THR A 157 31.81 2.15 -11.63
C THR A 157 31.75 0.83 -12.37
N ALA A 158 31.25 0.83 -13.60
CA ALA A 158 31.37 -0.32 -14.50
C ALA A 158 32.62 -0.17 -15.37
N GLU A 159 33.25 -1.30 -15.72
CA GLU A 159 34.31 -1.34 -16.73
C GLU A 159 33.81 -0.82 -18.09
N HIS A 160 34.75 -0.48 -18.97
CA HIS A 160 34.41 -0.04 -20.33
C HIS A 160 33.59 -1.12 -21.05
N ALA A 161 32.37 -0.80 -21.44
CA ALA A 161 31.47 -1.72 -22.13
C ALA A 161 31.48 -1.44 -23.63
N GLU A 162 31.68 -2.48 -24.46
CA GLU A 162 31.68 -2.35 -25.91
C GLU A 162 30.25 -2.33 -26.48
N ASN A 163 29.30 -2.90 -25.74
CA ASN A 163 27.90 -3.01 -26.14
C ASN A 163 26.94 -2.89 -24.93
N GLU A 164 25.64 -2.79 -25.23
CA GLU A 164 24.60 -2.57 -24.22
C GLU A 164 24.43 -3.77 -23.28
N TYR A 165 24.67 -5.01 -23.74
CA TYR A 165 24.63 -6.19 -22.89
C TYR A 165 25.71 -6.13 -21.81
N GLU A 166 26.96 -5.89 -22.20
CA GLU A 166 28.09 -5.74 -21.27
C GLU A 166 27.87 -4.59 -20.30
N ARG A 167 27.32 -3.47 -20.79
CA ARG A 167 27.00 -2.32 -19.94
C ARG A 167 25.97 -2.68 -18.88
N ILE A 168 24.88 -3.35 -19.26
CA ILE A 168 23.84 -3.74 -18.29
C ILE A 168 24.41 -4.77 -17.32
N LYS A 169 25.00 -5.87 -17.82
CA LYS A 169 25.55 -6.94 -16.99
C LYS A 169 26.63 -6.44 -16.03
N GLY A 170 27.53 -5.57 -16.50
CA GLY A 170 28.57 -4.95 -15.68
C GLY A 170 28.00 -4.09 -14.56
N LEU A 171 26.94 -3.31 -14.83
CA LEU A 171 26.25 -2.56 -13.78
C LEU A 171 25.52 -3.46 -12.76
N MET A 172 24.94 -4.59 -13.21
CA MET A 172 24.33 -5.56 -12.30
C MET A 172 25.40 -6.12 -11.35
N ALA A 173 26.50 -6.63 -11.91
CA ALA A 173 27.63 -7.18 -11.15
C ALA A 173 28.26 -6.16 -10.19
N ALA A 174 28.47 -4.91 -10.63
CA ALA A 174 28.99 -3.84 -9.78
C ALA A 174 28.04 -3.53 -8.61
N GLY A 175 26.72 -3.57 -8.85
CA GLY A 175 25.72 -3.43 -7.79
C GLY A 175 25.80 -4.56 -6.76
N ASP A 176 25.92 -5.81 -7.21
CA ASP A 176 26.00 -6.98 -6.34
C ASP A 176 27.31 -7.00 -5.55
N GLU A 177 28.42 -6.56 -6.18
CA GLU A 177 29.72 -6.42 -5.53
C GLU A 177 29.69 -5.38 -4.41
N ILE A 178 29.12 -4.19 -4.63
CA ILE A 178 28.99 -3.18 -3.57
C ILE A 178 28.10 -3.68 -2.42
N ARG A 179 26.99 -4.37 -2.71
CA ARG A 179 26.14 -5.00 -1.67
C ARG A 179 26.92 -6.04 -0.86
N LYS A 180 27.71 -6.87 -1.53
CA LYS A 180 28.55 -7.88 -0.89
C LYS A 180 29.66 -7.26 -0.04
N ASN A 181 30.43 -6.31 -0.58
CA ASN A 181 31.55 -5.67 0.11
C ASN A 181 31.08 -4.87 1.33
N SER A 182 29.91 -4.25 1.24
CA SER A 182 29.29 -3.53 2.35
C SER A 182 28.59 -4.45 3.36
N GLY A 183 28.32 -5.71 3.00
CA GLY A 183 27.43 -6.60 3.76
C GLY A 183 25.99 -6.07 3.89
N ASN A 184 25.57 -5.15 3.02
CA ASN A 184 24.30 -4.45 3.14
C ASN A 184 23.61 -4.31 1.78
N ASN A 185 22.50 -5.03 1.61
CA ASN A 185 21.72 -5.01 0.37
C ASN A 185 21.02 -3.67 0.08
N ALA A 186 20.92 -2.78 1.07
CA ALA A 186 20.34 -1.43 0.91
C ALA A 186 21.37 -0.34 0.57
N ILE A 187 22.66 -0.69 0.40
CA ILE A 187 23.75 0.29 0.21
C ILE A 187 23.52 1.28 -0.93
N LEU A 188 22.90 0.84 -2.03
CA LEU A 188 22.60 1.72 -3.16
C LEU A 188 21.49 2.73 -2.85
N ALA A 189 20.56 2.40 -1.95
CA ALA A 189 19.57 3.36 -1.46
C ALA A 189 20.20 4.41 -0.53
N TYR A 190 21.24 4.07 0.24
CA TYR A 190 22.04 5.07 0.97
C TYR A 190 22.68 6.07 -0.01
N GLY A 191 23.26 5.57 -1.10
CA GLY A 191 23.84 6.43 -2.14
C GLY A 191 22.78 7.28 -2.86
N ALA A 192 21.58 6.75 -3.10
CA ALA A 192 20.47 7.55 -3.65
C ALA A 192 20.08 8.70 -2.70
N ALA A 193 20.01 8.44 -1.40
CA ALA A 193 19.75 9.46 -0.38
C ALA A 193 20.86 10.51 -0.33
N LYS A 194 22.14 10.11 -0.45
CA LYS A 194 23.28 11.03 -0.62
C LYS A 194 23.10 11.95 -1.82
N LEU A 195 22.73 11.41 -2.99
CA LEU A 195 22.51 12.23 -4.19
C LEU A 195 21.34 13.21 -4.03
N ILE A 196 20.28 12.83 -3.31
CA ILE A 196 19.17 13.73 -2.98
C ILE A 196 19.67 14.86 -2.09
N HIS A 197 20.41 14.53 -1.04
CA HIS A 197 21.00 15.51 -0.11
C HIS A 197 21.88 16.53 -0.83
N GLU A 198 22.83 16.06 -1.65
CA GLU A 198 23.79 16.92 -2.36
C GLU A 198 23.14 17.83 -3.41
N ARG A 199 22.05 17.37 -4.05
CA ARG A 199 21.36 18.11 -5.11
C ARG A 199 20.23 18.99 -4.59
N ARG A 200 19.96 18.98 -3.29
CA ARG A 200 18.88 19.72 -2.65
C ARG A 200 19.16 21.22 -2.72
N ASP A 201 18.16 21.98 -3.18
CA ASP A 201 18.16 23.44 -3.14
C ASP A 201 17.20 23.89 -2.04
N GLU A 202 17.75 24.33 -0.91
CA GLU A 202 16.98 24.77 0.27
C GLU A 202 16.09 26.00 -0.02
N SER A 203 16.35 26.74 -1.10
CA SER A 203 15.49 27.87 -1.50
C SER A 203 14.15 27.44 -2.13
N LYS A 204 14.00 26.15 -2.47
CA LYS A 204 12.83 25.63 -3.20
C LYS A 204 12.10 24.54 -2.41
N ALA A 205 10.93 24.89 -1.87
CA ALA A 205 10.13 23.98 -1.05
C ALA A 205 9.38 22.87 -1.83
N LYS A 206 9.14 23.03 -3.14
CA LYS A 206 8.43 22.07 -4.00
C LYS A 206 9.37 21.37 -4.99
N ARG A 207 10.04 20.33 -4.52
CA ARG A 207 10.92 19.48 -5.35
C ARG A 207 10.49 18.03 -5.28
N ALA A 208 10.53 17.36 -6.43
CA ALA A 208 10.24 15.94 -6.55
C ALA A 208 11.50 15.21 -7.02
N TYR A 209 11.93 14.20 -6.26
CA TYR A 209 13.06 13.34 -6.61
C TYR A 209 12.53 12.01 -7.14
N ILE A 210 12.90 11.66 -8.37
CA ILE A 210 12.54 10.37 -8.98
C ILE A 210 13.76 9.48 -8.97
N ILE A 211 13.74 8.44 -8.13
CA ILE A 211 14.78 7.41 -8.03
C ILE A 211 14.46 6.32 -9.03
N ASN A 212 15.28 6.23 -10.08
CA ASN A 212 15.07 5.27 -11.15
C ASN A 212 15.66 3.90 -10.78
N SER A 213 14.82 2.87 -10.91
CA SER A 213 15.19 1.46 -10.96
C SER A 213 15.76 0.89 -9.64
N LEU A 214 14.89 0.77 -8.64
CA LEU A 214 15.15 -0.04 -7.43
C LEU A 214 15.05 -1.55 -7.75
N LYS A 215 15.95 -2.34 -7.18
CA LYS A 215 16.16 -3.77 -7.54
C LYS A 215 16.15 -4.72 -6.35
N HIS A 216 16.19 -4.21 -5.12
CA HIS A 216 16.19 -5.04 -3.92
C HIS A 216 15.16 -4.56 -2.87
N PRO A 217 14.43 -5.47 -2.18
CA PRO A 217 13.48 -5.10 -1.12
C PRO A 217 14.08 -4.21 -0.03
N ASP A 218 15.33 -4.48 0.36
CA ASP A 218 16.04 -3.72 1.38
C ASP A 218 16.29 -2.25 0.97
N GLU A 219 16.44 -1.95 -0.31
CA GLU A 219 16.55 -0.57 -0.83
C GLU A 219 15.23 0.20 -0.57
N VAL A 220 14.10 -0.43 -0.91
CA VAL A 220 12.76 0.12 -0.63
C VAL A 220 12.54 0.27 0.87
N GLY A 221 12.94 -0.74 1.65
CA GLY A 221 12.87 -0.73 3.11
C GLY A 221 13.64 0.44 3.72
N LEU A 222 14.87 0.69 3.24
CA LEU A 222 15.68 1.82 3.69
C LEU A 222 15.07 3.16 3.29
N LEU A 223 14.65 3.34 2.03
CA LEU A 223 14.04 4.60 1.59
C LEU A 223 12.76 4.93 2.38
N ARG A 224 11.99 3.91 2.78
CA ARG A 224 10.85 4.06 3.70
C ARG A 224 11.26 4.42 5.13
N LYS A 225 12.43 3.98 5.60
CA LYS A 225 12.97 4.41 6.90
C LYS A 225 13.42 5.87 6.86
N ILE A 226 14.06 6.30 5.77
CA ILE A 226 14.55 7.67 5.60
C ILE A 226 13.38 8.64 5.41
N TYR A 227 12.53 8.40 4.41
CA TYR A 227 11.47 9.33 3.98
C TYR A 227 10.09 8.96 4.54
N GLY A 228 9.99 7.94 5.40
CA GLY A 228 8.74 7.56 6.04
C GLY A 228 7.61 7.27 5.04
N GLN A 229 6.43 7.80 5.35
CA GLN A 229 5.22 7.61 4.55
C GLN A 229 5.09 8.58 3.37
N GLY A 230 6.05 9.49 3.16
CA GLY A 230 6.09 10.39 2.00
C GLY A 230 6.91 9.87 0.82
N PHE A 231 7.52 8.68 0.97
CA PHE A 231 8.06 7.91 -0.15
C PHE A 231 6.97 7.10 -0.84
N TYR A 232 6.93 7.18 -2.18
CA TYR A 232 6.00 6.41 -3.01
C TYR A 232 6.77 5.53 -3.99
N LEU A 233 6.40 4.25 -4.08
CA LEU A 233 7.00 3.31 -5.02
C LEU A 233 6.05 3.00 -6.18
N PHE A 234 6.52 3.19 -7.42
CA PHE A 234 5.80 2.87 -8.64
C PHE A 234 6.35 1.57 -9.23
N GLY A 235 5.52 0.54 -9.31
CA GLY A 235 5.80 -0.71 -10.01
C GLY A 235 5.27 -0.64 -11.43
N VAL A 236 6.16 -0.77 -12.42
CA VAL A 236 5.80 -0.75 -13.83
C VAL A 236 5.89 -2.16 -14.40
N HIS A 237 4.74 -2.69 -14.81
CA HIS A 237 4.62 -3.97 -15.49
C HIS A 237 4.84 -3.82 -16.99
N ALA A 238 5.61 -4.76 -17.55
CA ALA A 238 5.71 -4.96 -18.98
C ALA A 238 5.82 -6.46 -19.27
N ASP A 239 5.05 -6.93 -20.25
CA ASP A 239 5.02 -8.36 -20.60
C ASP A 239 6.38 -8.85 -21.08
N LYS A 240 6.72 -10.11 -20.75
CA LYS A 240 8.01 -10.72 -21.09
C LYS A 240 8.33 -10.60 -22.57
N VAL A 241 7.36 -10.85 -23.44
CA VAL A 241 7.53 -10.74 -24.91
C VAL A 241 7.93 -9.32 -25.32
N ARG A 242 7.28 -8.30 -24.74
CA ARG A 242 7.59 -6.89 -25.00
C ARG A 242 8.99 -6.55 -24.51
N ARG A 243 9.35 -6.97 -23.29
CA ARG A 243 10.68 -6.71 -22.71
C ARG A 243 11.80 -7.34 -23.54
N LEU A 244 11.62 -8.60 -23.95
CA LEU A 244 12.59 -9.29 -24.82
C LEU A 244 12.68 -8.62 -26.19
N SER A 245 11.55 -8.19 -26.77
CA SER A 245 11.53 -7.46 -28.04
C SER A 245 12.29 -6.13 -27.93
N TYR A 246 12.10 -5.37 -26.85
CA TYR A 246 12.82 -4.12 -26.62
C TYR A 246 14.33 -4.35 -26.42
N LEU A 247 14.72 -5.37 -25.64
CA LEU A 247 16.13 -5.72 -25.47
C LEU A 247 16.80 -6.14 -26.79
N THR A 248 16.08 -6.86 -27.65
CA THR A 248 16.64 -7.37 -28.91
C THR A 248 16.61 -6.32 -30.02
N ASN A 249 15.46 -5.71 -30.28
CA ASN A 249 15.26 -4.81 -31.42
C ASN A 249 15.79 -3.40 -31.18
N ASP A 250 15.61 -2.85 -29.96
CA ASP A 250 15.97 -1.46 -29.65
C ASP A 250 17.34 -1.35 -28.96
N LYS A 251 17.74 -2.38 -28.20
CA LYS A 251 19.00 -2.42 -27.46
C LYS A 251 20.09 -3.28 -28.10
N GLY A 252 19.76 -4.03 -29.15
CA GLY A 252 20.73 -4.78 -29.96
C GLY A 252 21.26 -6.06 -29.30
N LEU A 253 20.55 -6.62 -28.31
CA LEU A 253 20.93 -7.87 -27.67
C LEU A 253 20.51 -9.09 -28.50
N THR A 254 21.24 -10.19 -28.37
CA THR A 254 20.76 -11.50 -28.85
C THR A 254 19.65 -12.03 -27.94
N PRO A 255 18.77 -12.94 -28.43
CA PRO A 255 17.73 -13.55 -27.59
C PRO A 255 18.28 -14.26 -26.35
N THR A 256 19.44 -14.92 -26.47
CA THR A 256 20.12 -15.59 -25.35
C THR A 256 20.60 -14.59 -24.30
N GLN A 257 21.23 -13.49 -24.72
CA GLN A 257 21.65 -12.42 -23.81
C GLN A 257 20.46 -11.76 -23.10
N ALA A 258 19.37 -11.49 -23.83
CA ALA A 258 18.17 -10.89 -23.24
C ALA A 258 17.49 -11.82 -22.22
N ALA A 259 17.48 -13.13 -22.47
CA ALA A 259 17.00 -14.13 -21.53
C ALA A 259 17.87 -14.18 -20.26
N GLU A 260 19.19 -14.22 -20.42
CA GLU A 260 20.14 -14.24 -19.30
C GLU A 260 19.96 -13.01 -18.39
N LEU A 261 19.90 -11.80 -18.95
CA LEU A 261 19.69 -10.59 -18.14
C LEU A 261 18.34 -10.61 -17.41
N THR A 262 17.30 -11.15 -18.06
CA THR A 262 15.98 -11.29 -17.45
C THR A 262 16.04 -12.22 -16.24
N ASP A 263 16.73 -13.35 -16.35
CA ASP A 263 16.85 -14.34 -15.28
C ASP A 263 17.66 -13.80 -14.09
N ILE A 264 18.71 -13.01 -14.34
CA ILE A 264 19.49 -12.32 -13.29
C ILE A 264 18.63 -11.26 -12.59
N ASP A 265 17.91 -10.42 -13.35
CA ASP A 265 17.13 -9.29 -12.80
C ASP A 265 15.97 -9.75 -11.91
N GLU A 266 15.34 -10.86 -12.29
CA GLU A 266 14.15 -11.39 -11.65
C GLU A 266 14.40 -11.78 -10.19
N ASP A 267 15.34 -12.70 -9.97
CA ASP A 267 15.55 -13.39 -8.69
C ASP A 267 16.89 -14.15 -8.68
N GLU A 268 17.98 -13.41 -8.59
CA GLU A 268 19.32 -13.98 -8.68
C GLU A 268 19.60 -14.91 -7.48
N LYS A 269 20.06 -16.14 -7.73
CA LYS A 269 20.25 -17.17 -6.68
C LYS A 269 21.51 -16.95 -5.81
N ILE A 270 21.84 -15.69 -5.50
CA ILE A 270 22.92 -15.30 -4.60
C ILE A 270 22.40 -14.32 -3.52
N PRO A 271 23.01 -14.28 -2.32
CA PRO A 271 22.49 -13.46 -1.20
C PRO A 271 22.41 -11.94 -1.47
N HIS A 272 23.33 -11.41 -2.29
CA HIS A 272 23.46 -9.97 -2.58
C HIS A 272 23.00 -9.58 -3.99
N GLY A 273 22.35 -10.52 -4.68
CA GLY A 273 21.91 -10.34 -6.06
C GLY A 273 20.59 -9.59 -6.17
N GLN A 274 20.11 -9.42 -7.39
CA GLN A 274 18.86 -8.70 -7.63
C GLN A 274 17.62 -9.53 -7.25
N ARG A 275 16.60 -8.84 -6.74
CA ARG A 275 15.32 -9.40 -6.28
C ARG A 275 14.18 -8.52 -6.79
N THR A 276 14.17 -8.23 -8.09
CA THR A 276 13.21 -7.27 -8.68
C THR A 276 11.77 -7.73 -8.50
N ARG A 277 11.52 -9.04 -8.57
CA ARG A 277 10.21 -9.62 -8.25
C ARG A 277 9.71 -9.17 -6.89
N ASP A 278 10.49 -9.44 -5.86
CA ASP A 278 10.09 -9.19 -4.47
C ASP A 278 9.99 -7.68 -4.20
N THR A 279 10.85 -6.90 -4.87
CA THR A 279 10.81 -5.43 -4.83
C THR A 279 9.52 -4.87 -5.42
N TYR A 280 9.02 -5.44 -6.52
CA TYR A 280 7.79 -4.99 -7.18
C TYR A 280 6.55 -5.17 -6.31
N HIS A 281 6.48 -6.27 -5.55
CA HIS A 281 5.38 -6.52 -4.60
C HIS A 281 5.24 -5.43 -3.53
N LEU A 282 6.32 -4.67 -3.28
CA LEU A 282 6.30 -3.55 -2.35
C LEU A 282 5.68 -2.27 -2.95
N ALA A 283 5.33 -2.24 -4.23
CA ALA A 283 4.86 -1.02 -4.89
C ALA A 283 3.55 -0.47 -4.29
N ASP A 284 3.46 0.86 -4.30
CA ASP A 284 2.29 1.63 -3.87
C ASP A 284 1.31 1.89 -5.02
N PHE A 285 1.85 1.94 -6.23
CA PHE A 285 1.13 2.14 -7.46
C PHE A 285 1.62 1.14 -8.49
N PHE A 286 0.69 0.43 -9.12
CA PHE A 286 0.96 -0.52 -10.18
C PHE A 286 0.49 0.05 -11.51
N LEU A 287 1.39 0.08 -12.49
CA LEU A 287 1.16 0.66 -13.81
C LEU A 287 1.47 -0.36 -14.89
N ASN A 288 0.67 -0.37 -15.96
CA ASN A 288 0.96 -1.08 -17.19
C ASN A 288 0.98 -0.10 -18.38
N PHE A 289 1.75 -0.41 -19.42
CA PHE A 289 1.86 0.38 -20.65
C PHE A 289 0.59 0.45 -21.50
N GLY A 290 -0.37 -0.46 -21.29
CA GLY A 290 -1.63 -0.49 -22.03
C GLY A 290 -1.44 -0.52 -23.56
N LYS A 291 -2.48 -0.12 -24.29
CA LYS A 291 -2.49 -0.01 -25.77
C LYS A 291 -1.69 1.19 -26.28
N ASN A 292 -1.71 2.30 -25.55
CA ASN A 292 -1.20 3.58 -26.03
C ASN A 292 -0.70 4.47 -24.87
N ASP A 293 0.05 5.51 -25.24
CA ASP A 293 0.63 6.44 -24.27
C ASP A 293 -0.39 7.25 -23.49
N ASP A 294 -1.60 7.47 -24.04
CA ASP A 294 -2.64 8.22 -23.35
C ASP A 294 -3.14 7.47 -22.11
N GLN A 295 -3.22 6.14 -22.17
CA GLN A 295 -3.59 5.31 -21.01
C GLN A 295 -2.53 5.41 -19.89
N VAL A 296 -1.25 5.36 -20.25
CA VAL A 296 -0.13 5.54 -19.30
C VAL A 296 -0.20 6.93 -18.66
N LYS A 297 -0.31 7.96 -19.49
CA LYS A 297 -0.44 9.35 -19.08
C LYS A 297 -1.63 9.55 -18.14
N ASN A 298 -2.81 9.01 -18.44
CA ASN A 298 -4.01 9.18 -17.63
C ASN A 298 -3.92 8.41 -16.30
N THR A 299 -3.27 7.25 -16.29
CA THR A 299 -3.00 6.48 -15.07
C THR A 299 -2.09 7.27 -14.12
N ILE A 300 -0.98 7.80 -14.64
CA ILE A 300 -0.06 8.65 -13.88
C ILE A 300 -0.78 9.90 -13.34
N GLN A 301 -1.63 10.54 -14.16
CA GLN A 301 -2.43 11.68 -13.72
C GLN A 301 -3.30 11.34 -12.52
N ARG A 302 -3.98 10.19 -12.56
CA ARG A 302 -4.84 9.76 -11.46
C ARG A 302 -4.03 9.47 -10.19
N PHE A 303 -2.86 8.84 -10.31
CA PHE A 303 -1.99 8.60 -9.16
C PHE A 303 -1.51 9.89 -8.51
N LEU A 304 -1.09 10.88 -9.31
CA LEU A 304 -0.74 12.20 -8.80
C LEU A 304 -1.94 12.89 -8.14
N GLU A 305 -3.13 12.85 -8.73
CA GLU A 305 -4.33 13.42 -8.10
C GLU A 305 -4.64 12.79 -6.73
N LEU A 306 -4.39 11.49 -6.55
CA LEU A 306 -4.52 10.81 -5.25
C LEU A 306 -3.42 11.25 -4.27
N ILE A 307 -2.16 11.32 -4.72
CA ILE A 307 -1.02 11.84 -3.94
C ILE A 307 -1.30 13.28 -3.49
N PHE A 308 -1.97 14.09 -4.31
CA PHE A 308 -2.33 15.49 -4.03
C PHE A 308 -3.75 15.66 -3.46
N SER A 309 -4.22 14.67 -2.70
CA SER A 309 -5.45 14.73 -1.89
C SER A 309 -6.72 15.09 -2.65
N HIS A 310 -6.86 14.67 -3.92
CA HIS A 310 -8.06 14.98 -4.69
C HIS A 310 -9.30 14.34 -4.02
N PRO A 311 -10.32 15.12 -3.60
CA PRO A 311 -11.40 14.64 -2.73
C PRO A 311 -12.34 13.60 -3.38
N TYR A 312 -12.42 13.63 -4.71
CA TYR A 312 -13.38 12.85 -5.51
C TYR A 312 -12.78 11.72 -6.36
N LYS A 313 -11.51 11.36 -6.15
CA LYS A 313 -10.92 10.17 -6.83
C LYS A 313 -11.16 8.94 -5.95
N ASN A 314 -12.22 8.21 -6.26
CA ASN A 314 -12.59 6.98 -5.56
C ASN A 314 -11.81 5.76 -6.10
N PRO A 315 -11.75 4.66 -5.32
CA PRO A 315 -11.15 3.42 -5.81
C PRO A 315 -11.97 2.86 -6.96
N THR A 316 -11.29 2.22 -7.91
CA THR A 316 -11.91 1.34 -8.89
C THR A 316 -12.31 0.03 -8.23
N PHE A 317 -13.20 -0.74 -8.88
CA PHE A 317 -13.57 -2.05 -8.36
C PHE A 317 -12.40 -3.05 -8.35
N ASP A 318 -11.47 -2.95 -9.30
CA ASP A 318 -10.24 -3.76 -9.31
C ASP A 318 -9.35 -3.43 -8.10
N GLU A 319 -9.17 -2.15 -7.77
CA GLU A 319 -8.38 -1.73 -6.60
C GLU A 319 -9.02 -2.19 -5.29
N PHE A 320 -10.34 -2.05 -5.17
CA PHE A 320 -11.07 -2.55 -4.00
C PHE A 320 -10.93 -4.08 -3.86
N SER A 321 -11.14 -4.83 -4.94
CA SER A 321 -11.04 -6.29 -4.92
C SER A 321 -9.62 -6.77 -4.61
N MET A 322 -8.60 -6.11 -5.17
CA MET A 322 -7.21 -6.41 -4.85
C MET A 322 -6.85 -6.08 -3.40
N PHE A 323 -7.37 -4.97 -2.86
CA PHE A 323 -7.24 -4.65 -1.44
C PHE A 323 -7.91 -5.72 -0.56
N MET A 324 -9.06 -6.26 -0.97
CA MET A 324 -9.73 -7.35 -0.26
C MET A 324 -8.97 -8.68 -0.36
N ALA A 325 -8.33 -8.97 -1.50
CA ALA A 325 -7.42 -10.11 -1.64
C ALA A 325 -6.24 -9.99 -0.67
N PHE A 326 -5.59 -8.83 -0.63
CA PHE A 326 -4.53 -8.55 0.35
C PHE A 326 -5.04 -8.62 1.80
N SER A 327 -6.21 -8.05 2.10
CA SER A 327 -6.79 -8.14 3.45
C SER A 327 -7.15 -9.58 3.83
N SER A 328 -7.41 -10.46 2.86
CA SER A 328 -7.57 -11.89 3.11
C SER A 328 -6.21 -12.54 3.38
N SER A 329 -5.14 -12.15 2.67
CA SER A 329 -3.81 -12.79 2.82
C SER A 329 -3.22 -12.65 4.22
N VAL A 330 -3.46 -11.53 4.92
CA VAL A 330 -2.84 -11.25 6.23
C VAL A 330 -3.24 -12.22 7.34
N ARG A 331 -4.29 -13.04 7.14
CA ARG A 331 -4.67 -14.10 8.10
C ARG A 331 -3.83 -15.37 7.98
N SER A 332 -3.07 -15.52 6.90
CA SER A 332 -2.29 -16.73 6.61
C SER A 332 -1.14 -16.89 7.61
N GLY A 333 -1.00 -18.09 8.15
CA GLY A 333 0.15 -18.53 8.95
C GLY A 333 1.17 -19.35 8.17
N ASP A 334 1.15 -19.30 6.83
CA ASP A 334 2.12 -19.99 5.98
C ASP A 334 3.56 -19.48 6.22
N LEU A 335 4.52 -20.41 6.29
CA LEU A 335 5.92 -20.11 6.60
C LEU A 335 6.68 -19.46 5.43
N SER A 336 6.20 -19.64 4.20
CA SER A 336 6.86 -19.15 2.99
C SER A 336 6.35 -17.77 2.59
N ARG A 337 5.04 -17.58 2.44
CA ARG A 337 4.45 -16.31 1.99
C ARG A 337 2.97 -16.19 2.33
N GLN A 338 2.50 -14.97 2.55
CA GLN A 338 1.07 -14.67 2.67
C GLN A 338 0.46 -14.37 1.30
N VAL A 339 -0.50 -15.18 0.88
CA VAL A 339 -1.23 -15.07 -0.40
C VAL A 339 -2.73 -15.00 -0.13
N GLY A 340 -3.42 -14.12 -0.84
CA GLY A 340 -4.85 -13.96 -0.75
C GLY A 340 -5.49 -13.88 -2.11
N ALA A 341 -6.73 -14.38 -2.19
CA ALA A 341 -7.53 -14.34 -3.40
C ALA A 341 -8.96 -13.93 -3.08
N VAL A 342 -9.63 -13.24 -3.99
CA VAL A 342 -11.08 -13.02 -3.94
C VAL A 342 -11.70 -13.34 -5.28
N ILE A 343 -12.89 -13.93 -5.26
CA ILE A 343 -13.71 -14.16 -6.45
C ILE A 343 -14.84 -13.16 -6.43
N THR A 344 -15.08 -12.53 -7.58
CA THR A 344 -16.11 -11.51 -7.75
C THR A 344 -16.97 -11.79 -8.96
N ARG A 345 -18.22 -11.37 -8.90
CA ARG A 345 -19.16 -11.42 -10.02
C ARG A 345 -20.12 -10.24 -9.91
N ASN A 346 -20.41 -9.57 -11.01
CA ASN A 346 -21.27 -8.37 -11.04
C ASN A 346 -20.86 -7.27 -10.05
N GLN A 347 -19.54 -7.02 -9.90
CA GLN A 347 -18.99 -6.08 -8.91
C GLN A 347 -19.36 -6.40 -7.45
N GLN A 348 -19.51 -7.68 -7.13
CA GLN A 348 -19.71 -8.17 -5.77
C GLN A 348 -18.69 -9.24 -5.45
N ILE A 349 -18.14 -9.23 -4.23
CA ILE A 349 -17.29 -10.30 -3.73
C ILE A 349 -18.19 -11.47 -3.34
N ILE A 350 -17.94 -12.64 -3.91
CA ILE A 350 -18.70 -13.87 -3.64
C ILE A 350 -17.89 -14.90 -2.85
N ALA A 351 -16.57 -14.82 -2.88
CA ALA A 351 -15.69 -15.65 -2.03
C ALA A 351 -14.36 -14.96 -1.77
N THR A 352 -13.73 -15.37 -0.67
CA THR A 352 -12.36 -14.98 -0.27
C THR A 352 -11.58 -16.24 0.05
N GLY A 353 -10.29 -16.24 -0.26
CA GLY A 353 -9.34 -17.30 0.08
C GLY A 353 -8.03 -16.71 0.59
N ALA A 354 -7.35 -17.48 1.43
CA ALA A 354 -6.00 -17.22 1.91
C ALA A 354 -5.27 -18.55 1.93
N ASN A 355 -3.96 -18.57 1.67
CA ASN A 355 -3.22 -19.81 1.76
C ASN A 355 -3.08 -20.23 3.23
N GLU A 356 -3.61 -21.39 3.60
CA GLU A 356 -3.52 -21.93 4.97
C GLU A 356 -3.73 -23.45 4.99
N CYS A 357 -3.35 -24.09 6.08
CA CYS A 357 -3.64 -25.49 6.34
C CYS A 357 -5.16 -25.75 6.45
N PRO A 358 -5.69 -26.79 5.79
CA PRO A 358 -7.11 -27.14 5.83
C PRO A 358 -7.48 -27.84 7.14
N VAL A 359 -8.74 -27.73 7.54
CA VAL A 359 -9.30 -28.43 8.71
C VAL A 359 -10.32 -29.49 8.29
N SER A 360 -10.38 -30.60 9.04
CA SER A 360 -11.41 -31.63 8.84
C SER A 360 -12.81 -31.05 8.99
N GLY A 361 -13.73 -31.45 8.12
CA GLY A 361 -15.08 -30.87 8.00
C GLY A 361 -15.16 -29.63 7.10
N GLY A 362 -14.03 -29.12 6.60
CA GLY A 362 -13.95 -28.05 5.61
C GLY A 362 -13.52 -26.69 6.20
N GLY A 363 -12.96 -25.85 5.33
CA GLY A 363 -12.37 -24.57 5.71
C GLY A 363 -10.89 -24.70 6.11
N LEU A 364 -10.39 -23.66 6.77
CA LEU A 364 -8.99 -23.49 7.14
C LEU A 364 -8.85 -23.27 8.64
N TYR A 365 -7.66 -23.54 9.18
CA TYR A 365 -7.39 -23.24 10.58
C TYR A 365 -7.48 -21.73 10.89
N TRP A 366 -8.02 -21.43 12.07
CA TRP A 366 -8.09 -20.11 12.68
C TRP A 366 -7.56 -20.21 14.11
N SER A 367 -6.93 -19.14 14.58
CA SER A 367 -6.63 -18.98 16.01
C SER A 367 -7.95 -18.85 16.77
N LYS A 368 -8.02 -19.49 17.93
CA LYS A 368 -9.23 -19.56 18.77
C LYS A 368 -8.94 -18.93 20.12
N VAL A 369 -9.96 -18.28 20.68
CA VAL A 369 -9.90 -17.81 22.06
C VAL A 369 -10.25 -18.99 22.97
N ASP A 370 -9.35 -19.34 23.86
CA ASP A 370 -9.60 -20.27 24.96
C ASP A 370 -10.68 -19.66 25.88
N PRO A 371 -11.82 -20.34 26.10
CA PRO A 371 -12.93 -19.78 26.87
C PRO A 371 -12.65 -19.71 28.38
N GLU A 372 -11.70 -20.49 28.89
CA GLU A 372 -11.33 -20.50 30.32
C GLU A 372 -10.25 -19.46 30.63
N THR A 373 -9.23 -19.34 29.77
CA THR A 373 -8.08 -18.44 30.01
C THR A 373 -8.19 -17.10 29.28
N GLY A 374 -8.98 -17.02 28.20
CA GLY A 374 -9.03 -15.88 27.29
C GLY A 374 -7.83 -15.77 26.34
N GLU A 375 -6.93 -16.75 26.35
CA GLU A 375 -5.74 -16.77 25.50
C GLU A 375 -6.10 -17.06 24.03
N VAL A 376 -5.43 -16.42 23.08
CA VAL A 376 -5.56 -16.74 21.66
C VAL A 376 -4.56 -17.83 21.30
N ILE A 377 -5.06 -19.04 21.04
CA ILE A 377 -4.25 -20.22 20.76
C ILE A 377 -4.51 -20.77 19.36
N ASP A 378 -3.48 -21.34 18.75
CA ASP A 378 -3.63 -22.18 17.57
C ASP A 378 -3.71 -23.66 17.98
N SER A 379 -4.28 -24.47 17.10
CA SER A 379 -4.29 -25.93 17.30
C SER A 379 -2.87 -26.47 17.19
N GLY A 380 -2.44 -27.31 18.15
CA GLY A 380 -1.06 -27.81 18.24
C GLY A 380 -0.53 -28.46 16.95
N ASP A 381 -1.37 -29.15 16.18
CA ASP A 381 -0.97 -29.75 14.89
C ASP A 381 -1.63 -29.08 13.67
N GLY A 382 -2.27 -27.92 13.88
CA GLY A 382 -3.11 -27.29 12.87
C GLY A 382 -2.34 -26.65 11.74
N LYS A 383 -1.19 -26.03 12.04
CA LYS A 383 -0.39 -25.26 11.07
C LYS A 383 1.04 -25.79 11.03
N ASP A 384 1.83 -25.32 10.07
CA ASP A 384 3.22 -25.81 9.91
C ASP A 384 4.14 -25.26 11.01
N TYR A 385 3.97 -24.00 11.44
CA TYR A 385 4.75 -23.47 12.57
C TYR A 385 4.42 -24.14 13.90
N THR A 386 3.20 -24.65 14.09
CA THR A 386 2.86 -25.40 15.30
C THR A 386 3.45 -26.81 15.29
N ARG A 387 3.87 -27.30 14.11
CA ARG A 387 4.70 -28.50 13.92
C ARG A 387 6.19 -28.21 13.81
N GLU A 388 6.59 -26.95 13.94
CA GLU A 388 7.98 -26.49 13.89
C GLU A 388 8.73 -26.83 12.59
N GLN A 389 8.01 -27.13 11.49
CA GLN A 389 8.63 -27.57 10.23
C GLN A 389 7.78 -27.21 9.01
N ASP A 390 8.44 -26.68 7.96
CA ASP A 390 7.87 -26.56 6.62
C ASP A 390 7.89 -27.94 5.95
N SER A 391 6.69 -28.50 5.75
CA SER A 391 6.47 -29.82 5.17
C SER A 391 7.05 -29.97 3.76
N ASN A 392 6.93 -28.92 2.94
CA ASN A 392 7.44 -28.95 1.57
C ASN A 392 8.97 -28.90 1.55
N LYS A 393 9.57 -28.05 2.40
CA LYS A 393 11.03 -27.96 2.46
C LYS A 393 11.66 -29.23 3.00
N ALA A 394 11.02 -29.88 3.97
CA ALA A 394 11.45 -31.17 4.50
C ALA A 394 11.50 -32.23 3.39
N GLU A 395 10.43 -32.38 2.62
CA GLU A 395 10.37 -33.37 1.55
C GLU A 395 11.39 -33.08 0.42
N GLN A 396 11.56 -31.80 0.04
CA GLN A 396 12.61 -31.42 -0.91
C GLN A 396 14.00 -31.90 -0.44
N GLN A 397 14.30 -31.76 0.86
CA GLN A 397 15.56 -32.22 1.43
C GLN A 397 15.65 -33.75 1.42
N GLU A 398 14.57 -34.46 1.73
CA GLU A 398 14.54 -35.93 1.65
C GLU A 398 14.80 -36.43 0.23
N ILE A 399 14.20 -35.79 -0.79
CA ILE A 399 14.46 -36.10 -2.21
C ILE A 399 15.94 -35.86 -2.54
N ILE A 400 16.50 -34.72 -2.14
CA ILE A 400 17.91 -34.39 -2.38
C ILE A 400 18.82 -35.43 -1.70
N GLN A 401 18.58 -35.76 -0.44
CA GLN A 401 19.37 -36.74 0.31
C GLN A 401 19.27 -38.15 -0.31
N SER A 402 18.08 -38.54 -0.76
CA SER A 402 17.87 -39.80 -1.47
C SER A 402 18.71 -39.87 -2.75
N ILE A 403 18.68 -38.82 -3.59
CA ILE A 403 19.49 -38.74 -4.81
C ILE A 403 20.98 -38.75 -4.48
N LEU A 404 21.42 -37.97 -3.49
CA LEU A 404 22.82 -37.92 -3.04
C LEU A 404 23.32 -39.30 -2.61
N SER A 405 22.53 -40.04 -1.81
CA SER A 405 22.90 -41.37 -1.35
C SER A 405 23.13 -42.34 -2.52
N GLN A 406 22.29 -42.28 -3.55
CA GLN A 406 22.42 -43.10 -4.75
C GLN A 406 23.64 -42.68 -5.58
N LEU A 407 23.87 -41.37 -5.77
CA LEU A 407 25.01 -40.86 -6.52
C LEU A 407 26.34 -41.26 -5.87
N ILE A 408 26.45 -41.12 -4.55
CA ILE A 408 27.67 -41.50 -3.79
C ILE A 408 27.91 -43.01 -3.88
N SER A 409 26.86 -43.83 -3.87
CA SER A 409 27.00 -45.29 -4.01
C SER A 409 27.64 -45.70 -5.35
N VAL A 410 27.48 -44.87 -6.39
CA VAL A 410 28.01 -45.11 -7.75
C VAL A 410 29.35 -44.42 -7.98
N ALA A 411 29.53 -43.19 -7.46
CA ALA A 411 30.70 -42.35 -7.72
C ALA A 411 31.86 -42.55 -6.72
N GLY A 412 31.60 -43.20 -5.58
CA GLY A 412 32.56 -43.33 -4.48
C GLY A 412 32.41 -42.25 -3.41
N THR A 413 32.92 -42.52 -2.21
CA THR A 413 32.83 -41.64 -1.04
C THR A 413 33.96 -40.61 -1.03
N ASP A 414 33.67 -39.42 -1.54
CA ASP A 414 34.48 -38.22 -1.34
C ASP A 414 33.56 -37.10 -0.82
N GLU A 415 33.92 -36.54 0.34
CA GLU A 415 33.15 -35.46 1.00
C GLU A 415 33.14 -34.18 0.17
N GLU A 416 34.18 -33.90 -0.63
CA GLU A 416 34.21 -32.73 -1.52
C GLU A 416 33.21 -32.91 -2.68
N LEU A 417 33.14 -34.12 -3.25
CA LEU A 417 32.15 -34.47 -4.26
C LEU A 417 30.72 -34.38 -3.72
N LYS A 418 30.49 -34.83 -2.48
CA LYS A 418 29.18 -34.75 -1.81
C LYS A 418 28.72 -33.30 -1.62
N ASP A 419 29.59 -32.41 -1.14
CA ASP A 419 29.27 -30.98 -0.99
C ASP A 419 28.93 -30.35 -2.35
N ARG A 420 29.73 -30.65 -3.38
CA ARG A 420 29.47 -30.16 -4.75
C ARG A 420 28.12 -30.63 -5.29
N PHE A 421 27.79 -31.91 -5.16
CA PHE A 421 26.49 -32.42 -5.61
C PHE A 421 25.34 -31.83 -4.81
N THR A 422 25.50 -31.64 -3.50
CA THR A 422 24.48 -31.02 -2.64
C THR A 422 24.13 -29.63 -3.16
N LYS A 423 25.14 -28.78 -3.38
CA LYS A 423 24.95 -27.43 -3.93
C LYS A 423 24.26 -27.43 -5.29
N VAL A 424 24.65 -28.35 -6.19
CA VAL A 424 24.02 -28.47 -7.52
C VAL A 424 22.55 -28.86 -7.41
N LEU A 425 22.21 -29.81 -6.54
CA LEU A 425 20.84 -30.27 -6.34
C LEU A 425 19.97 -29.20 -5.66
N GLU A 426 20.50 -28.49 -4.67
CA GLU A 426 19.81 -27.36 -4.02
C GLU A 426 19.53 -26.20 -5.01
N GLN A 427 20.42 -25.96 -5.97
CA GLN A 427 20.25 -24.94 -7.00
C GLN A 427 19.36 -25.41 -8.17
N SER A 428 19.09 -26.71 -8.27
CA SER A 428 18.26 -27.31 -9.32
C SER A 428 16.77 -26.95 -9.16
N ARG A 429 15.94 -27.44 -10.09
CA ARG A 429 14.49 -27.27 -10.06
C ARG A 429 13.79 -28.09 -8.97
N ILE A 430 14.49 -28.97 -8.25
CA ILE A 430 13.91 -29.71 -7.11
C ILE A 430 13.43 -28.72 -6.03
N SER A 431 14.20 -27.64 -5.81
CA SER A 431 13.84 -26.59 -4.86
C SER A 431 12.61 -25.76 -5.28
N ASP A 432 12.14 -25.90 -6.52
CA ASP A 432 10.95 -25.22 -7.03
C ASP A 432 9.66 -26.05 -6.85
N LEU A 433 9.74 -27.30 -6.36
CA LEU A 433 8.58 -28.15 -6.09
C LEU A 433 7.75 -27.61 -4.92
N THR A 434 6.42 -27.65 -5.03
CA THR A 434 5.49 -27.10 -4.03
C THR A 434 4.41 -28.09 -3.58
N GLU A 435 4.39 -29.29 -4.17
CA GLU A 435 3.29 -30.27 -4.06
C GLU A 435 3.19 -30.92 -2.68
N PHE A 436 4.23 -30.84 -1.87
CA PHE A 436 4.32 -31.51 -0.57
C PHE A 436 3.91 -30.62 0.60
N GLY A 437 3.56 -29.36 0.31
CA GLY A 437 3.02 -28.44 1.31
C GLY A 437 1.63 -28.86 1.78
N ARG A 438 1.39 -28.76 3.10
CA ARG A 438 0.06 -28.99 3.70
C ARG A 438 -0.96 -27.90 3.37
N VAL A 439 -0.47 -26.73 2.98
CA VAL A 439 -1.25 -25.52 2.76
C VAL A 439 -2.06 -25.60 1.46
N VAL A 440 -3.36 -25.33 1.55
CA VAL A 440 -4.19 -25.07 0.37
C VAL A 440 -3.89 -23.66 -0.12
N HIS A 441 -3.67 -23.49 -1.42
CA HIS A 441 -3.41 -22.17 -2.00
C HIS A 441 -4.65 -21.27 -1.96
N ALA A 442 -4.43 -19.95 -1.93
CA ALA A 442 -5.50 -18.97 -1.79
C ALA A 442 -6.55 -19.05 -2.91
N GLU A 443 -6.11 -19.29 -4.15
CA GLU A 443 -6.96 -19.43 -5.34
C GLU A 443 -7.87 -20.67 -5.23
N MET A 444 -7.28 -21.80 -4.83
CA MET A 444 -8.01 -23.05 -4.62
C MET A 444 -9.02 -22.90 -3.47
N GLU A 445 -8.60 -22.29 -2.36
CA GLU A 445 -9.50 -22.05 -1.23
C GLU A 445 -10.65 -21.11 -1.62
N ALA A 446 -10.41 -20.07 -2.43
CA ALA A 446 -11.49 -19.19 -2.88
C ALA A 446 -12.53 -19.95 -3.73
N ILE A 447 -12.09 -20.85 -4.60
CA ILE A 447 -12.97 -21.74 -5.40
C ILE A 447 -13.73 -22.72 -4.48
N ILE A 448 -13.04 -23.35 -3.52
CA ILE A 448 -13.65 -24.29 -2.58
C ILE A 448 -14.63 -23.56 -1.66
N SER A 449 -14.35 -22.31 -1.28
CA SER A 449 -15.23 -21.46 -0.48
C SER A 449 -16.56 -21.20 -1.19
N CYS A 450 -16.51 -20.90 -2.50
CA CYS A 450 -17.70 -20.87 -3.36
C CYS A 450 -18.48 -22.21 -3.28
N ALA A 451 -17.81 -23.34 -3.47
CA ALA A 451 -18.45 -24.66 -3.43
C ALA A 451 -19.10 -24.98 -2.08
N ARG A 452 -18.41 -24.68 -0.96
CA ARG A 452 -18.96 -24.87 0.41
C ARG A 452 -20.17 -23.99 0.67
N ALA A 453 -20.21 -22.78 0.10
CA ALA A 453 -21.34 -21.87 0.21
C ALA A 453 -22.50 -22.18 -0.74
N GLY A 454 -22.34 -23.15 -1.66
CA GLY A 454 -23.34 -23.45 -2.69
C GLY A 454 -23.43 -22.34 -3.76
N ILE A 455 -22.35 -21.59 -3.97
CA ILE A 455 -22.26 -20.50 -4.96
C ILE A 455 -21.32 -20.97 -6.08
N ASP A 456 -21.75 -20.95 -7.33
CA ASP A 456 -20.86 -21.25 -8.45
C ASP A 456 -19.85 -20.11 -8.68
N CYS A 457 -18.76 -20.37 -9.38
CA CYS A 457 -17.78 -19.33 -9.77
C CYS A 457 -17.66 -19.19 -11.29
N VAL A 458 -18.67 -19.66 -12.04
CA VAL A 458 -18.71 -19.54 -13.50
C VAL A 458 -18.88 -18.07 -13.89
N ASP A 459 -18.17 -17.65 -14.94
CA ASP A 459 -18.13 -16.29 -15.49
C ASP A 459 -17.72 -15.22 -14.47
N SER A 460 -16.96 -15.63 -13.44
CA SER A 460 -16.48 -14.73 -12.39
C SER A 460 -15.06 -14.24 -12.66
N THR A 461 -14.64 -13.20 -11.91
CA THR A 461 -13.27 -12.68 -11.92
C THR A 461 -12.58 -12.98 -10.59
N MET A 462 -11.40 -13.59 -10.65
CA MET A 462 -10.53 -13.80 -9.50
C MET A 462 -9.49 -12.69 -9.40
N TYR A 463 -9.24 -12.16 -8.21
CA TYR A 463 -8.12 -11.27 -7.91
C TYR A 463 -7.18 -12.02 -6.95
N CYS A 464 -5.89 -12.07 -7.26
CA CYS A 464 -4.88 -12.76 -6.44
C CYS A 464 -3.70 -11.83 -6.15
N THR A 465 -3.16 -11.88 -4.93
CA THR A 465 -1.97 -11.10 -4.56
C THR A 465 -0.68 -11.58 -5.22
N THR A 466 -0.70 -12.73 -5.90
CA THR A 466 0.43 -13.29 -6.65
C THR A 466 -0.06 -13.92 -7.95
N PHE A 467 0.85 -14.23 -8.88
CA PHE A 467 0.49 -14.97 -10.09
C PHE A 467 0.14 -16.44 -9.73
N PRO A 468 -1.02 -16.98 -10.16
CA PRO A 468 -1.38 -18.36 -9.83
C PRO A 468 -0.40 -19.40 -10.37
N CYS A 469 0.01 -20.34 -9.51
CA CYS A 469 0.85 -21.45 -9.93
C CYS A 469 0.11 -22.36 -10.93
N HIS A 470 0.84 -23.22 -11.63
CA HIS A 470 0.26 -24.11 -12.64
C HIS A 470 -0.77 -25.08 -12.04
N ASN A 471 -0.59 -25.47 -10.78
CA ASN A 471 -1.57 -26.26 -10.05
C ASN A 471 -2.85 -25.48 -9.72
N CYS A 472 -2.79 -24.17 -9.47
CA CYS A 472 -3.99 -23.35 -9.29
C CYS A 472 -4.67 -23.06 -10.63
N ALA A 473 -3.88 -22.76 -11.67
CA ALA A 473 -4.39 -22.39 -12.99
C ALA A 473 -5.35 -23.44 -13.59
N LYS A 474 -5.01 -24.73 -13.50
CA LYS A 474 -5.91 -25.81 -13.97
C LYS A 474 -7.26 -25.82 -13.25
N HIS A 475 -7.31 -25.46 -11.97
CA HIS A 475 -8.56 -25.36 -11.20
C HIS A 475 -9.35 -24.10 -11.58
N ILE A 476 -8.68 -22.97 -11.79
CA ILE A 476 -9.28 -21.72 -12.27
C ILE A 476 -9.98 -21.96 -13.63
N ILE A 477 -9.29 -22.63 -14.56
CA ILE A 477 -9.85 -23.00 -15.87
C ILE A 477 -11.07 -23.91 -15.68
N ALA A 478 -10.90 -25.01 -14.93
CA ALA A 478 -11.94 -26.01 -14.75
C ALA A 478 -13.18 -25.49 -14.00
N SER A 479 -13.02 -24.45 -13.17
CA SER A 479 -14.13 -23.87 -12.41
C SER A 479 -14.96 -22.86 -13.20
N GLY A 480 -14.55 -22.51 -14.43
CA GLY A 480 -15.27 -21.56 -15.30
C GLY A 480 -15.01 -20.08 -14.97
N ILE A 481 -13.93 -19.75 -14.27
CA ILE A 481 -13.51 -18.36 -14.05
C ILE A 481 -13.01 -17.78 -15.37
N SER A 482 -13.48 -16.60 -15.75
CA SER A 482 -13.18 -15.99 -17.05
C SER A 482 -11.99 -15.02 -17.01
N ARG A 483 -11.68 -14.45 -15.84
CA ARG A 483 -10.62 -13.45 -15.67
C ARG A 483 -9.89 -13.60 -14.35
N VAL A 484 -8.58 -13.44 -14.39
CA VAL A 484 -7.67 -13.42 -13.23
C VAL A 484 -6.88 -12.13 -13.25
N VAL A 485 -6.92 -11.38 -12.16
CA VAL A 485 -6.11 -10.16 -11.95
C VAL A 485 -5.07 -10.44 -10.87
N TYR A 486 -3.78 -10.24 -11.17
CA TYR A 486 -2.67 -10.63 -10.27
C TYR A 486 -1.63 -9.53 -10.08
N VAL A 487 -0.86 -9.58 -9.00
CA VAL A 487 0.32 -8.71 -8.77
C VAL A 487 1.58 -9.54 -8.94
N GLU A 488 2.36 -9.36 -10.03
CA GLU A 488 3.65 -10.05 -10.25
C GLU A 488 4.33 -9.49 -11.53
N PRO A 489 5.60 -9.02 -11.49
CA PRO A 489 6.33 -8.60 -12.69
C PRO A 489 6.88 -9.76 -13.52
N TYR A 490 7.10 -10.92 -12.88
CA TYR A 490 7.70 -12.10 -13.49
C TYR A 490 6.90 -13.39 -13.20
N PRO A 491 5.93 -13.75 -14.06
CA PRO A 491 5.22 -15.01 -13.92
C PRO A 491 6.15 -16.22 -14.10
N LYS A 492 6.57 -16.88 -13.01
CA LYS A 492 7.36 -18.14 -13.03
C LYS A 492 6.52 -19.39 -13.32
N SER A 493 5.20 -19.25 -13.27
CA SER A 493 4.27 -20.37 -13.39
C SER A 493 4.28 -20.97 -14.80
N LYS A 494 4.31 -22.30 -14.85
CA LYS A 494 4.12 -23.07 -16.09
C LYS A 494 2.68 -23.00 -16.63
N ALA A 495 1.77 -22.27 -15.98
CA ALA A 495 0.37 -22.14 -16.39
C ALA A 495 0.21 -21.75 -17.86
N LEU A 496 0.94 -20.73 -18.32
CA LEU A 496 0.83 -20.24 -19.70
C LEU A 496 1.39 -21.23 -20.73
N GLU A 497 2.39 -22.01 -20.35
CA GLU A 497 3.01 -23.03 -21.21
C GLU A 497 2.13 -24.28 -21.30
N LEU A 498 1.62 -24.75 -20.15
CA LEU A 498 0.83 -25.97 -20.04
C LEU A 498 -0.62 -25.80 -20.49
N HIS A 499 -1.15 -24.57 -20.47
CA HIS A 499 -2.54 -24.25 -20.80
C HIS A 499 -2.63 -23.11 -21.82
N SER A 500 -1.70 -23.05 -22.77
CA SER A 500 -1.65 -22.00 -23.81
C SER A 500 -2.89 -21.93 -24.71
N GLU A 501 -3.65 -23.02 -24.78
CA GLU A 501 -4.93 -23.13 -25.48
C GLU A 501 -6.09 -22.55 -24.68
N SER A 502 -5.97 -22.49 -23.36
CA SER A 502 -7.03 -22.11 -22.42
C SER A 502 -6.78 -20.76 -21.72
N ILE A 503 -5.54 -20.27 -21.67
CA ILE A 503 -5.16 -19.01 -21.04
C ILE A 503 -4.63 -18.02 -22.07
N GLU A 504 -4.95 -16.74 -21.89
CA GLU A 504 -4.27 -15.64 -22.58
C GLU A 504 -3.81 -14.55 -21.61
N LEU A 505 -2.62 -13.97 -21.86
CA LEU A 505 -2.16 -12.76 -21.19
C LEU A 505 -2.71 -11.54 -21.92
N LYS A 506 -3.66 -10.84 -21.30
CA LYS A 506 -4.21 -9.59 -21.82
C LYS A 506 -4.60 -8.68 -20.67
N THR A 507 -4.73 -7.41 -21.01
CA THR A 507 -5.27 -6.38 -20.13
C THR A 507 -6.67 -5.99 -20.57
N LYS A 508 -7.47 -5.46 -19.65
CA LYS A 508 -8.74 -4.79 -19.99
C LYS A 508 -8.57 -3.63 -20.96
N LEU A 509 -7.34 -3.18 -21.13
CA LEU A 509 -6.99 -2.12 -22.04
C LEU A 509 -6.82 -2.63 -23.46
N ASP A 510 -6.74 -3.95 -23.74
CA ASP A 510 -6.54 -4.55 -25.08
C ASP A 510 -7.82 -4.62 -25.93
N ALA A 511 -7.70 -4.74 -27.26
CA ALA A 511 -8.79 -4.38 -28.22
C ALA A 511 -9.79 -5.52 -28.43
N GLU A 512 -9.35 -6.74 -28.19
CA GLU A 512 -10.11 -7.96 -28.42
C GLU A 512 -9.82 -8.89 -27.26
N ILE A 513 -10.81 -9.16 -26.41
CA ILE A 513 -10.74 -10.24 -25.43
C ILE A 513 -11.31 -11.47 -26.13
N ASN A 514 -10.53 -12.55 -26.19
CA ASN A 514 -11.07 -13.81 -26.70
C ASN A 514 -11.95 -14.38 -25.58
N THR A 515 -13.25 -14.50 -25.83
CA THR A 515 -14.20 -15.01 -24.83
C THR A 515 -14.02 -16.48 -24.51
N ASP A 516 -13.25 -17.21 -25.32
CA ASP A 516 -13.07 -18.66 -25.19
C ASP A 516 -11.88 -19.04 -24.27
N ARG A 517 -11.12 -18.05 -23.77
CA ARG A 517 -9.95 -18.27 -22.90
C ARG A 517 -10.08 -17.50 -21.59
N VAL A 518 -9.43 -18.02 -20.56
CA VAL A 518 -9.28 -17.32 -19.28
C VAL A 518 -8.24 -16.22 -19.45
N VAL A 519 -8.64 -14.97 -19.18
CA VAL A 519 -7.76 -13.81 -19.27
C VAL A 519 -6.96 -13.67 -17.99
N PHE A 520 -5.62 -13.72 -18.09
CA PHE A 520 -4.72 -13.39 -17.00
C PHE A 520 -4.17 -11.97 -17.22
N GLU A 521 -4.45 -11.08 -16.26
CA GLU A 521 -4.16 -9.66 -16.34
C GLU A 521 -3.31 -9.18 -15.15
N PRO A 522 -2.22 -8.43 -15.38
CA PRO A 522 -1.49 -7.76 -14.31
C PRO A 522 -2.33 -6.61 -13.71
N PHE A 523 -2.38 -6.54 -12.39
CA PHE A 523 -3.08 -5.51 -11.64
C PHE A 523 -2.52 -4.12 -11.96
N THR A 524 -3.42 -3.16 -12.16
CA THR A 524 -3.10 -1.75 -12.37
C THR A 524 -3.97 -0.91 -11.44
N GLY A 525 -3.33 -0.08 -10.61
CA GLY A 525 -4.03 0.72 -9.61
C GLY A 525 -3.21 0.98 -8.35
N VAL A 526 -3.88 1.49 -7.32
CA VAL A 526 -3.33 1.67 -5.97
C VAL A 526 -3.12 0.32 -5.29
N GLY A 527 -1.90 0.09 -4.81
CA GLY A 527 -1.53 -1.08 -4.01
C GLY A 527 -2.15 -1.07 -2.62
N ALA A 528 -2.32 -2.26 -2.04
CA ALA A 528 -3.03 -2.44 -0.78
C ALA A 528 -2.45 -1.62 0.39
N ARG A 529 -1.12 -1.45 0.44
CA ARG A 529 -0.42 -0.67 1.48
C ARG A 529 -0.96 0.76 1.61
N ARG A 530 -1.31 1.39 0.48
CA ARG A 530 -1.74 2.80 0.42
C ARG A 530 -3.23 2.98 0.16
N PHE A 531 -3.99 1.88 0.12
CA PHE A 531 -5.42 1.93 -0.18
C PHE A 531 -6.19 2.79 0.84
N LEU A 532 -6.00 2.54 2.13
CA LEU A 532 -6.65 3.34 3.18
C LEU A 532 -6.12 4.78 3.22
N ASP A 533 -4.83 4.97 2.92
CA ASP A 533 -4.23 6.31 2.86
C ASP A 533 -4.92 7.20 1.84
N PHE A 534 -5.22 6.68 0.64
CA PHE A 534 -5.82 7.51 -0.41
C PHE A 534 -7.35 7.55 -0.40
N PHE A 535 -8.02 6.47 0.03
CA PHE A 535 -9.48 6.36 -0.11
C PHE A 535 -10.25 6.56 1.20
N SER A 536 -9.60 6.50 2.36
CA SER A 536 -10.25 6.84 3.63
C SER A 536 -10.31 8.34 3.87
N MET A 537 -11.34 8.85 4.53
CA MET A 537 -11.37 10.25 4.96
C MET A 537 -10.51 10.50 6.20
N ASN A 538 -10.41 9.49 7.09
CA ASN A 538 -9.88 9.65 8.46
C ASN A 538 -8.88 8.58 8.90
N LEU A 539 -8.84 7.40 8.25
CA LEU A 539 -7.96 6.29 8.66
C LEU A 539 -6.56 6.38 8.04
N GLY A 540 -6.41 7.18 6.97
CA GLY A 540 -5.14 7.37 6.29
C GLY A 540 -4.17 8.21 7.10
N VAL A 541 -2.88 7.99 6.89
CA VAL A 541 -1.83 8.86 7.42
C VAL A 541 -1.87 10.21 6.70
N GLY A 542 -1.49 11.28 7.39
CA GLY A 542 -1.33 12.62 6.82
C GLY A 542 -2.61 13.48 6.81
N ASN A 543 -2.77 14.29 5.77
CA ASN A 543 -3.82 15.31 5.68
C ASN A 543 -5.20 14.68 5.48
N LYS A 544 -6.18 14.99 6.34
CA LYS A 544 -7.56 14.46 6.25
C LYS A 544 -8.25 14.84 4.94
N LEU A 545 -9.03 13.93 4.37
CA LEU A 545 -9.77 14.20 3.13
C LEU A 545 -11.05 14.96 3.47
N ARG A 546 -11.20 16.18 2.96
CA ARG A 546 -12.44 16.97 3.09
C ARG A 546 -13.17 17.00 1.75
N ARG A 547 -14.41 16.50 1.75
CA ARG A 547 -15.26 16.42 0.54
C ARG A 547 -16.32 17.51 0.47
N LYS A 548 -16.62 18.14 1.60
CA LYS A 548 -17.63 19.20 1.70
C LYS A 548 -17.20 20.33 2.62
N ASN A 549 -17.68 21.52 2.31
CA ASN A 549 -17.62 22.70 3.16
C ASN A 549 -18.65 22.59 4.30
N LYS A 550 -18.57 23.52 5.27
CA LYS A 550 -19.49 23.54 6.43
C LYS A 550 -20.95 23.79 6.03
N ASP A 551 -21.17 24.48 4.92
CA ASP A 551 -22.48 24.77 4.32
C ASP A 551 -23.07 23.57 3.54
N GLY A 552 -22.31 22.47 3.40
CA GLY A 552 -22.73 21.28 2.66
C GLY A 552 -22.35 21.26 1.18
N THR A 553 -21.76 22.34 0.65
CA THR A 553 -21.27 22.39 -0.74
C THR A 553 -20.00 21.57 -0.93
N THR A 554 -19.70 21.18 -2.17
CA THR A 554 -18.47 20.46 -2.51
C THR A 554 -17.24 21.35 -2.38
N VAL A 555 -16.13 20.79 -1.90
CA VAL A 555 -14.81 21.45 -1.86
C VAL A 555 -14.26 21.55 -3.28
N SER A 556 -13.88 22.75 -3.71
CA SER A 556 -13.12 22.95 -4.95
C SER A 556 -11.68 22.43 -4.79
N TRP A 557 -11.15 21.83 -5.85
CA TRP A 557 -9.78 21.34 -5.88
C TRP A 557 -9.09 21.81 -7.15
N GLU A 558 -7.89 22.37 -7.00
CA GLU A 558 -7.08 22.89 -8.11
C GLU A 558 -5.63 22.41 -7.96
N LYS A 559 -5.02 21.97 -9.06
CA LYS A 559 -3.66 21.40 -9.06
C LYS A 559 -2.61 22.32 -8.45
N LYS A 560 -2.70 23.63 -8.71
CA LYS A 560 -1.72 24.63 -8.26
C LYS A 560 -1.63 24.74 -6.73
N ASN A 561 -2.76 24.53 -6.05
CA ASN A 561 -2.90 24.67 -4.60
C ASN A 561 -3.14 23.31 -3.92
N ALA A 562 -2.91 22.21 -4.64
CA ALA A 562 -3.21 20.89 -4.15
C ALA A 562 -2.19 20.45 -3.09
N LYS A 563 -2.69 19.92 -1.98
CA LYS A 563 -1.86 19.50 -0.84
C LYS A 563 -1.50 18.03 -0.95
N LEU A 564 -0.25 17.68 -0.62
CA LEU A 564 0.13 16.28 -0.48
C LEU A 564 -0.74 15.58 0.56
N ARG A 565 -1.12 14.36 0.24
CA ARG A 565 -1.87 13.49 1.14
C ARG A 565 -1.03 13.13 2.35
N VAL A 566 0.23 12.79 2.12
CA VAL A 566 1.21 12.50 3.16
C VAL A 566 2.45 13.35 2.90
N PRO A 567 2.60 14.51 3.57
CA PRO A 567 3.77 15.37 3.39
C PRO A 567 4.99 14.81 4.15
N LEU A 568 6.18 15.04 3.59
CA LEU A 568 7.47 14.81 4.23
C LEU A 568 7.82 15.95 5.19
N LEU A 569 8.05 15.61 6.45
CA LEU A 569 8.46 16.56 7.50
C LEU A 569 9.98 16.79 7.53
N PRO A 570 10.48 18.00 7.23
CA PRO A 570 11.92 18.26 7.14
C PRO A 570 12.71 17.84 8.39
N ALA A 571 12.19 18.13 9.57
CA ALA A 571 12.85 17.84 10.85
C ALA A 571 12.96 16.35 11.18
N SER A 572 12.28 15.44 10.46
CA SER A 572 12.34 14.01 10.74
C SER A 572 13.25 13.26 9.78
N TYR A 573 13.32 13.64 8.50
CA TYR A 573 14.08 12.86 7.50
C TYR A 573 15.45 13.46 7.15
N ARG A 574 15.69 14.76 7.36
CA ARG A 574 16.95 15.40 6.96
C ARG A 574 18.15 14.89 7.75
N ASP A 575 18.04 14.78 9.07
CA ASP A 575 19.10 14.24 9.92
C ASP A 575 19.41 12.76 9.60
N ILE A 576 18.36 12.01 9.26
CA ILE A 576 18.47 10.59 8.84
C ILE A 576 19.16 10.51 7.48
N GLU A 577 18.85 11.42 6.55
CA GLU A 577 19.46 11.50 5.22
C GLU A 577 20.95 11.87 5.30
N GLU A 578 21.34 12.84 6.12
CA GLU A 578 22.75 13.21 6.35
C GLU A 578 23.56 12.06 6.98
N THR A 579 22.96 11.40 7.98
CA THR A 579 23.54 10.18 8.57
C THR A 579 23.71 9.08 7.51
N SER A 580 22.72 8.93 6.63
CA SER A 580 22.74 7.97 5.53
C SER A 580 23.85 8.28 4.52
N ALA A 581 24.04 9.55 4.15
CA ALA A 581 25.12 9.98 3.27
C ALA A 581 26.50 9.70 3.88
N SER A 582 26.66 9.95 5.18
CA SER A 582 27.89 9.67 5.93
C SER A 582 28.21 8.17 6.00
N LEU A 583 27.19 7.33 6.18
CA LEU A 583 27.34 5.87 6.19
C LEU A 583 27.75 5.33 4.82
N TYR A 584 27.19 5.88 3.74
CA TYR A 584 27.58 5.51 2.38
C TYR A 584 29.06 5.82 2.11
N ALA A 585 29.50 7.04 2.43
CA ALA A 585 30.88 7.48 2.20
C ALA A 585 31.91 6.60 2.92
N LYS A 586 31.64 6.18 4.16
CA LYS A 586 32.53 5.28 4.92
C LYS A 586 32.78 3.93 4.24
N VAL A 587 31.84 3.47 3.42
CA VAL A 587 31.91 2.18 2.74
C VAL A 587 32.55 2.31 1.36
N THR A 588 32.35 3.43 0.67
CA THR A 588 32.91 3.65 -0.68
C THR A 588 34.32 4.25 -0.68
N ASP A 589 34.70 4.95 0.38
CA ASP A 589 36.00 5.60 0.51
C ASP A 589 37.04 4.71 1.24
N ALA A 590 36.63 3.52 1.71
CA ALA A 590 37.45 2.48 2.33
C ALA A 590 37.80 1.39 1.31
#